data_AF-A0A098Y8C7-F1
#
_entry.id   AF-A0A098Y8C7-F1
#
_cell.length_a   1.000
_cell.length_b   1.000
_cell.length_c   1.000
_cell.angle_alpha   90.00
_cell.angle_beta   90.00
_cell.angle_gamma   90.00
#
_symmetry.space_group_name_H-M   'P 1'
#
loop_
_entity.id
_entity.type
_entity.pdbx_description
1 polymer ?
#
loop_
_entity_poly.entity_id
_entity_poly.type
_entity_poly.pdbx_seq_one_letter_code
_entity_poly.pdbx_strand_id
1 'polypeptide(L)'
;MVADWGELLAPLLTGAIGAGIGGLFGRRLRHRRVQRRMRAGRAELSARSPDGWGPSLSRSWRTYVATPRMGALVLHRRFRRDRAEHAMTVLAVDPGTRRPRARELWSMQAVKSRVLTVRTPEGRLELAVPDHQEDWLRERLAGPGN
;
A
#
# COMPACT_ATOMS: atom_id res chain seq x y z
N MET A 1 11.52 6.58 61.80
CA MET A 1 11.89 5.50 60.85
C MET A 1 11.04 5.72 59.61
N VAL A 2 11.55 6.52 58.67
CA VAL A 2 10.81 6.98 57.48
C VAL A 2 11.17 6.01 56.36
N ALA A 3 10.21 5.20 55.92
CA ALA A 3 10.40 4.33 54.77
C ALA A 3 10.37 5.18 53.50
N ASP A 4 11.50 5.14 52.80
CA ASP A 4 11.77 5.76 51.52
C ASP A 4 10.88 5.12 50.43
N TRP A 5 10.01 5.92 49.83
CA TRP A 5 9.09 5.51 48.75
C TRP A 5 9.66 5.83 47.34
N GLY A 6 10.97 6.14 47.24
CA GLY A 6 11.61 6.63 46.02
C GLY A 6 11.90 5.60 44.92
N GLU A 7 11.90 4.29 45.19
CA GLU A 7 12.45 3.30 44.24
C GLU A 7 11.43 2.47 43.44
N LEU A 8 10.12 2.63 43.66
CA LEU A 8 9.12 1.78 42.99
C LEU A 8 8.56 2.31 41.66
N LEU A 9 8.99 3.49 41.20
CA LEU A 9 8.47 4.11 39.96
C LEU A 9 9.45 4.16 38.79
N ALA A 10 10.70 3.69 38.96
CA ALA A 10 11.72 3.76 37.91
C ALA A 10 11.51 2.84 36.69
N PRO A 11 10.91 1.64 36.75
CA PRO A 11 10.83 0.77 35.56
C PRO A 11 9.64 1.04 34.64
N LEU A 12 8.64 1.84 35.04
CA LEU A 12 7.46 2.11 34.19
C LEU A 12 7.65 3.27 33.21
N LEU A 13 8.56 4.21 33.48
CA LEU A 13 8.81 5.34 32.59
C LEU A 13 9.76 5.02 31.42
N THR A 14 10.62 4.01 31.56
CA THR A 14 11.59 3.63 30.51
C THR A 14 10.94 2.83 29.36
N GLY A 15 9.87 2.07 29.63
CA GLY A 15 9.16 1.28 28.62
C GLY A 15 8.22 2.10 27.71
N ALA A 16 7.59 3.15 28.24
CA ALA A 16 6.61 3.95 27.49
C ALA A 16 7.26 4.91 26.47
N ILE A 17 8.46 5.42 26.78
CA ILE A 17 9.17 6.37 25.90
C ILE A 17 9.74 5.66 24.66
N GLY A 18 10.16 4.39 24.78
CA GLY A 18 10.64 3.59 23.65
C GLY A 18 9.58 3.33 22.58
N ALA A 19 8.32 3.08 22.99
CA ALA A 19 7.21 2.82 22.08
C ALA A 19 6.76 4.08 21.31
N GLY A 20 6.75 5.24 21.98
CA GLY A 20 6.37 6.52 21.36
C GLY A 20 7.38 7.01 20.32
N ILE A 21 8.68 6.94 20.65
CA ILE A 21 9.76 7.38 19.76
C ILE A 21 9.95 6.41 18.59
N GLY A 22 9.89 5.09 18.85
CA GLY A 22 9.96 4.07 17.80
C GLY A 22 8.79 4.16 16.81
N GLY A 23 7.57 4.45 17.29
CA GLY A 23 6.39 4.64 16.46
C GLY A 23 6.47 5.89 15.56
N LEU A 24 6.97 7.01 16.09
CA LEU A 24 7.14 8.25 15.31
C LEU A 24 8.30 8.15 14.30
N PHE A 25 9.44 7.59 14.70
CA PHE A 25 10.57 7.36 13.78
C PHE A 25 10.20 6.33 12.71
N GLY A 26 9.50 5.25 13.06
CA GLY A 26 8.97 4.27 12.12
C GLY A 26 8.02 4.89 11.09
N ARG A 27 7.12 5.79 11.53
CA ARG A 27 6.24 6.58 10.64
C ARG A 27 7.02 7.49 9.70
N ARG A 28 8.02 8.22 10.21
CA ARG A 28 8.86 9.13 9.41
C ARG A 28 9.72 8.38 8.39
N LEU A 29 10.29 7.25 8.79
CA LEU A 29 11.07 6.37 7.90
C LEU A 29 10.19 5.71 6.84
N ARG A 30 8.98 5.27 7.20
CA ARG A 30 7.99 4.77 6.22
C ARG A 30 7.61 5.86 5.23
N HIS A 31 7.34 7.08 5.69
CA HIS A 31 7.04 8.22 4.82
C HIS A 31 8.20 8.53 3.86
N ARG A 32 9.44 8.58 4.36
CA ARG A 32 10.63 8.78 3.51
C ARG A 32 10.83 7.66 2.50
N ARG A 33 10.59 6.39 2.88
CA ARG A 33 10.68 5.25 1.95
C ARG A 33 9.61 5.32 0.86
N VAL A 34 8.39 5.69 1.23
CA VAL A 34 7.28 5.88 0.28
C VAL A 34 7.60 7.02 -0.70
N GLN A 35 8.03 8.17 -0.20
CA GLN A 35 8.44 9.32 -1.03
C GLN A 35 9.62 8.98 -1.95
N ARG A 36 10.63 8.25 -1.46
CA ARG A 36 11.74 7.76 -2.31
C ARG A 36 11.25 6.83 -3.42
N ARG A 37 10.27 5.96 -3.15
CA ARG A 37 9.70 5.07 -4.16
C ARG A 37 8.89 5.85 -5.19
N MET A 38 8.07 6.80 -4.77
CA MET A 38 7.31 7.66 -5.70
C MET A 38 8.26 8.45 -6.61
N ARG A 39 9.36 9.00 -6.06
CA ARG A 39 10.42 9.64 -6.85
C ARG A 39 11.10 8.67 -7.82
N ALA A 40 11.21 7.40 -7.46
CA ALA A 40 11.72 6.34 -8.33
C ALA A 40 10.64 5.76 -9.28
N GLY A 41 9.46 6.38 -9.37
CA GLY A 41 8.37 5.93 -10.24
C GLY A 41 7.64 4.68 -9.74
N ARG A 42 7.66 4.40 -8.43
CA ARG A 42 7.09 3.19 -7.83
C ARG A 42 6.09 3.50 -6.71
N ALA A 43 5.02 2.71 -6.62
CA ALA A 43 4.05 2.72 -5.52
C ALA A 43 4.06 1.41 -4.73
N GLU A 44 3.71 1.47 -3.44
CA GLU A 44 3.40 0.27 -2.65
C GLU A 44 1.88 0.19 -2.52
N LEU A 45 1.27 -0.86 -3.06
CA LEU A 45 -0.18 -1.04 -3.04
C LEU A 45 -0.55 -2.49 -2.81
N SER A 46 -1.81 -2.75 -2.48
CA SER A 46 -2.37 -4.10 -2.53
C SER A 46 -3.24 -4.24 -3.78
N ALA A 47 -3.18 -5.38 -4.46
CA ALA A 47 -3.96 -5.62 -5.67
C ALA A 47 -4.71 -6.96 -5.58
N ARG A 48 -5.84 -7.04 -6.28
CA ARG A 48 -6.57 -8.28 -6.55
C ARG A 48 -7.31 -8.19 -7.88
N SER A 49 -7.59 -9.33 -8.50
CA SER A 49 -8.54 -9.44 -9.61
C SER A 49 -9.83 -10.06 -9.06
N PRO A 50 -10.93 -9.29 -8.87
CA PRO A 50 -12.20 -9.83 -8.39
C PRO A 50 -12.77 -10.92 -9.31
N ASP A 51 -12.62 -10.73 -10.61
CA ASP A 51 -13.14 -11.64 -11.63
C ASP A 51 -12.33 -12.94 -11.62
N GLY A 52 -11.03 -12.87 -11.31
CA GLY A 52 -10.12 -14.01 -11.31
C GLY A 52 -9.93 -14.60 -12.71
N TRP A 53 -10.13 -13.78 -13.75
CA TRP A 53 -9.91 -14.17 -15.13
C TRP A 53 -8.43 -13.99 -15.45
N GLY A 54 -7.77 -15.11 -15.76
CA GLY A 54 -6.36 -15.16 -16.14
C GLY A 54 -5.39 -15.51 -14.99
N PRO A 55 -4.22 -16.07 -15.32
CA PRO A 55 -3.21 -16.53 -14.36
C PRO A 55 -2.45 -15.39 -13.64
N SER A 56 -2.76 -14.13 -13.97
CA SER A 56 -1.94 -12.98 -13.60
C SER A 56 -2.15 -12.49 -12.17
N LEU A 57 -3.34 -12.62 -11.56
CA LEU A 57 -3.58 -12.14 -10.19
C LEU A 57 -4.63 -12.94 -9.40
N SER A 58 -4.45 -12.98 -8.07
CA SER A 58 -5.37 -13.65 -7.15
C SER A 58 -6.64 -12.83 -6.89
N ARG A 59 -7.75 -13.50 -6.60
CA ARG A 59 -8.97 -12.90 -6.03
C ARG A 59 -8.76 -12.35 -4.61
N SER A 60 -7.74 -12.84 -3.91
CA SER A 60 -7.34 -12.33 -2.60
C SER A 60 -6.41 -11.14 -2.73
N TRP A 61 -6.53 -10.18 -1.82
CA TRP A 61 -5.60 -9.05 -1.73
C TRP A 61 -4.16 -9.53 -1.48
N ARG A 62 -3.24 -9.07 -2.30
CA ARG A 62 -1.79 -9.30 -2.13
C ARG A 62 -1.06 -7.98 -2.25
N THR A 63 0.08 -7.86 -1.57
CA THR A 63 0.86 -6.61 -1.58
C THR A 63 1.95 -6.65 -2.65
N TYR A 64 2.01 -5.56 -3.43
CA TYR A 64 2.89 -5.39 -4.56
C TYR A 64 3.67 -4.08 -4.46
N VAL A 65 4.81 -4.06 -5.14
CA VAL A 65 5.43 -2.83 -5.61
C VAL A 65 5.01 -2.64 -7.05
N ALA A 66 4.31 -1.53 -7.30
CA ALA A 66 3.79 -1.16 -8.60
C ALA A 66 4.75 -0.18 -9.28
N THR A 67 4.97 -0.36 -10.58
CA THR A 67 5.62 0.60 -11.47
C THR A 67 4.59 1.03 -12.51
N PRO A 68 3.84 2.12 -12.27
CA PRO A 68 2.87 2.62 -13.23
C PRO A 68 3.57 3.32 -14.40
N ARG A 69 3.02 3.12 -15.59
CA ARG A 69 3.34 3.85 -16.82
C ARG A 69 2.02 4.21 -17.50
N MET A 70 2.10 5.13 -18.44
CA MET A 70 0.96 5.55 -19.24
C MET A 70 0.33 4.32 -19.92
N GLY A 71 -0.93 4.02 -19.61
CA GLY A 71 -1.64 2.85 -20.15
C GLY A 71 -1.07 1.48 -19.75
N ALA A 72 -0.18 1.40 -18.75
CA ALA A 72 0.41 0.14 -18.32
C ALA A 72 0.74 0.12 -16.82
N LEU A 73 0.65 -1.05 -16.21
CA LEU A 73 1.00 -1.25 -14.82
C LEU A 73 1.86 -2.50 -14.69
N VAL A 74 2.97 -2.40 -13.99
CA VAL A 74 3.82 -3.55 -13.68
C VAL A 74 3.81 -3.78 -12.19
N LEU A 75 3.46 -5.00 -11.77
CA LEU A 75 3.39 -5.38 -10.36
C LEU A 75 4.48 -6.41 -10.02
N HIS A 76 5.21 -6.16 -8.94
CA HIS A 76 6.18 -7.11 -8.38
C HIS A 76 5.76 -7.50 -6.96
N ARG A 77 5.79 -8.81 -6.63
CA ARG A 77 5.50 -9.25 -5.25
C ARG A 77 6.56 -8.72 -4.29
N ARG A 78 6.12 -8.08 -3.20
CA ARG A 78 7.03 -7.49 -2.19
C ARG A 78 7.84 -8.54 -1.41
N PHE A 79 7.25 -9.70 -1.14
CA PHE A 79 7.77 -10.67 -0.15
C PHE A 79 8.18 -12.02 -0.73
N ARG A 80 8.11 -12.22 -2.05
CA ARG A 80 8.60 -13.45 -2.67
C ARG A 80 9.94 -13.19 -3.37
N ARG A 81 10.86 -14.13 -3.17
CA ARG A 81 12.18 -14.15 -3.82
C ARG A 81 12.05 -14.41 -5.32
N ASP A 82 11.04 -15.19 -5.69
CA ASP A 82 10.43 -15.26 -7.01
C ASP A 82 9.86 -13.87 -7.35
N ARG A 83 10.52 -13.20 -8.30
CA ARG A 83 10.13 -11.90 -8.85
C ARG A 83 9.04 -12.09 -9.91
N ALA A 84 7.98 -12.84 -9.61
CA ALA A 84 6.81 -12.91 -10.48
C ALA A 84 6.36 -11.48 -10.80
N GLU A 85 6.62 -11.10 -12.05
CA GLU A 85 6.30 -9.81 -12.62
C GLU A 85 4.98 -9.96 -13.35
N HIS A 86 4.01 -9.13 -12.98
CA HIS A 86 2.73 -9.07 -13.65
C HIS A 86 2.66 -7.73 -14.37
N ALA A 87 3.08 -7.74 -15.63
CA ALA A 87 2.85 -6.63 -16.55
C ALA A 87 1.42 -6.73 -17.09
N MET A 88 0.72 -5.62 -17.09
CA MET A 88 -0.68 -5.53 -17.52
C MET A 88 -0.92 -4.23 -18.26
N THR A 89 -1.74 -4.31 -19.30
CA THR A 89 -2.23 -3.17 -20.04
C THR A 89 -3.38 -2.54 -19.25
N VAL A 90 -3.32 -1.22 -19.07
CA VAL A 90 -4.37 -0.44 -18.43
C VAL A 90 -5.17 0.26 -19.52
N LEU A 91 -6.42 -0.14 -19.67
CA LEU A 91 -7.35 0.44 -20.64
C LEU A 91 -7.99 1.71 -20.08
N ALA A 92 -8.39 1.68 -18.81
CA ALA A 92 -8.99 2.82 -18.13
C ALA A 92 -8.85 2.70 -16.61
N VAL A 93 -8.84 3.83 -15.93
CA VAL A 93 -9.02 3.92 -14.48
C VAL A 93 -10.41 4.49 -14.24
N ASP A 94 -11.26 3.76 -13.52
CA ASP A 94 -12.60 4.25 -13.22
C ASP A 94 -12.51 5.56 -12.40
N PRO A 95 -13.41 6.54 -12.65
CA PRO A 95 -13.38 7.84 -11.97
C PRO A 95 -13.77 7.75 -10.49
N GLY A 96 -14.51 6.72 -10.09
CA GLY A 96 -14.89 6.49 -8.69
C GLY A 96 -13.83 5.77 -7.88
N THR A 97 -13.70 6.13 -6.61
CA THR A 97 -12.89 5.39 -5.64
C THR A 97 -13.75 5.01 -4.44
N ARG A 98 -13.44 3.87 -3.83
CA ARG A 98 -14.17 3.40 -2.63
C ARG A 98 -13.23 3.20 -1.46
N ARG A 99 -13.76 3.22 -0.25
CA ARG A 99 -13.00 2.76 0.92
C ARG A 99 -12.93 1.22 0.94
N PRO A 100 -11.82 0.64 1.41
CA PRO A 100 -11.75 -0.77 1.77
C PRO A 100 -12.82 -1.13 2.80
N ARG A 101 -13.40 -2.32 2.67
CA ARG A 101 -14.31 -2.87 3.68
C ARG A 101 -13.50 -3.33 4.90
N ALA A 102 -14.10 -3.34 6.08
CA ALA A 102 -13.43 -3.77 7.32
C ALA A 102 -12.73 -5.14 7.19
N ARG A 103 -13.40 -6.11 6.56
CA ARG A 103 -12.84 -7.44 6.29
C ARG A 103 -11.61 -7.43 5.35
N GLU A 104 -11.52 -6.44 4.46
CA GLU A 104 -10.43 -6.34 3.48
C GLU A 104 -9.16 -5.77 4.10
N LEU A 105 -9.30 -4.89 5.12
CA LEU A 105 -8.19 -4.24 5.81
C LEU A 105 -7.20 -5.24 6.41
N TRP A 106 -7.69 -6.38 6.92
CA TRP A 106 -6.85 -7.45 7.47
C TRP A 106 -5.88 -8.06 6.45
N SER A 107 -6.20 -7.97 5.16
CA SER A 107 -5.37 -8.49 4.07
C SER A 107 -4.53 -7.40 3.38
N MET A 108 -4.69 -6.13 3.78
CA MET A 108 -4.03 -4.98 3.18
C MET A 108 -2.92 -4.45 4.06
N GLN A 109 -1.84 -3.97 3.45
CA GLN A 109 -0.75 -3.34 4.20
C GLN A 109 -0.92 -1.82 4.41
N ALA A 110 -1.82 -1.21 3.65
CA ALA A 110 -2.03 0.24 3.63
C ALA A 110 -3.17 0.64 4.58
N VAL A 111 -2.78 1.18 5.75
CA VAL A 111 -3.70 1.88 6.66
C VAL A 111 -4.07 3.22 6.02
N LYS A 112 -5.36 3.54 5.90
CA LYS A 112 -5.90 4.66 5.11
C LYS A 112 -5.58 4.52 3.62
N SER A 113 -6.36 3.68 2.97
CA SER A 113 -6.27 3.40 1.55
C SER A 113 -7.60 3.62 0.85
N ARG A 114 -7.51 3.86 -0.45
CA ARG A 114 -8.63 3.94 -1.39
C ARG A 114 -8.47 2.82 -2.39
N VAL A 115 -9.60 2.22 -2.75
CA VAL A 115 -9.63 1.19 -3.78
C VAL A 115 -9.96 1.87 -5.10
N LEU A 116 -8.96 1.91 -5.96
CA LEU A 116 -9.10 2.24 -7.38
C LEU A 116 -9.54 1.00 -8.14
N THR A 117 -10.33 1.23 -9.17
CA THR A 117 -10.67 0.20 -10.14
C THR A 117 -10.00 0.52 -11.46
N VAL A 118 -9.30 -0.47 -12.00
CA VAL A 118 -8.62 -0.39 -13.27
C VAL A 118 -9.18 -1.46 -14.19
N ARG A 119 -9.44 -1.10 -15.44
CA ARG A 119 -9.88 -2.03 -16.49
C ARG A 119 -8.66 -2.47 -17.28
N THR A 120 -8.52 -3.77 -17.47
CA THR A 120 -7.49 -4.40 -18.29
C THR A 120 -8.17 -5.29 -19.33
N PRO A 121 -7.46 -5.74 -20.39
CA PRO A 121 -8.02 -6.69 -21.35
C PRO A 121 -8.51 -8.00 -20.71
N GLU A 122 -7.90 -8.40 -19.59
CA GLU A 122 -8.21 -9.62 -18.86
C GLU A 122 -9.38 -9.44 -17.87
N GLY A 123 -9.88 -8.22 -17.68
CA GLY A 123 -11.01 -7.92 -16.81
C GLY A 123 -10.74 -6.76 -15.86
N ARG A 124 -11.37 -6.80 -14.68
CA ARG A 124 -11.24 -5.75 -13.68
C ARG A 124 -10.13 -6.04 -12.69
N LEU A 125 -9.37 -5.01 -12.38
CA LEU A 125 -8.36 -4.99 -11.34
C LEU A 125 -8.78 -4.01 -10.24
N GLU A 126 -8.68 -4.43 -8.98
CA GLU A 126 -8.81 -3.53 -7.84
C GLU A 126 -7.46 -3.28 -7.18
N LEU A 127 -7.13 -2.01 -6.98
CA LEU A 127 -5.89 -1.54 -6.38
C LEU A 127 -6.21 -0.77 -5.11
N ALA A 128 -5.81 -1.29 -3.95
CA ALA A 128 -5.85 -0.58 -2.68
C ALA A 128 -4.57 0.23 -2.51
N VAL A 129 -4.71 1.54 -2.68
CA VAL A 129 -3.62 2.51 -2.77
C VAL A 129 -3.71 3.42 -1.54
N PRO A 130 -2.60 3.72 -0.85
CA PRO A 130 -2.60 4.70 0.22
C PRO A 130 -3.14 6.05 -0.27
N ASP A 131 -3.95 6.76 0.52
CA ASP A 131 -4.64 8.00 0.10
C ASP A 131 -3.69 9.02 -0.56
N HIS A 132 -2.47 9.19 -0.01
CA HIS A 132 -1.48 10.14 -0.52
C HIS A 132 -0.78 9.72 -1.84
N GLN A 133 -1.08 8.53 -2.37
CA GLN A 133 -0.57 8.04 -3.65
C GLN A 133 -1.67 7.96 -4.73
N GLU A 134 -2.93 8.21 -4.37
CA GLU A 134 -4.08 8.01 -5.24
C GLU A 134 -3.98 8.85 -6.51
N ASP A 135 -3.87 10.18 -6.36
CA ASP A 135 -3.83 11.12 -7.48
C ASP A 135 -2.60 10.87 -8.35
N TRP A 136 -1.43 10.74 -7.73
CA TRP A 136 -0.18 10.43 -8.42
C TRP A 136 -0.27 9.15 -9.25
N LEU A 137 -0.90 8.09 -8.72
CA LEU A 137 -1.03 6.84 -9.44
C LEU A 137 -2.03 6.97 -10.60
N ARG A 138 -3.15 7.67 -10.38
CA ARG A 138 -4.15 7.91 -11.41
C ARG A 138 -3.57 8.69 -12.58
N GLU A 139 -2.83 9.77 -12.31
CA GLU A 139 -2.14 10.57 -13.33
C GLU A 139 -1.15 9.72 -14.15
N ARG A 140 -0.43 8.81 -13.50
CA ARG A 140 0.55 7.95 -14.19
C ARG A 140 -0.07 6.85 -15.02
N LEU A 141 -1.28 6.42 -14.68
CA LEU A 141 -2.02 5.39 -15.41
C LEU A 141 -2.92 5.97 -16.50
N ALA A 142 -3.39 7.21 -16.34
CA ALA A 142 -4.14 7.92 -17.36
C ALA A 142 -3.26 8.10 -18.61
N GLY A 143 -3.65 7.45 -19.71
CA GLY A 143 -3.11 7.74 -21.04
C GLY A 143 -3.64 9.07 -21.58
N PRO A 144 -3.03 9.62 -22.65
CA PRO A 144 -3.57 10.78 -23.35
C PRO A 144 -4.87 10.33 -24.03
N GLY A 145 -6.00 10.61 -23.42
CA GLY A 145 -7.31 10.22 -23.97
C GLY A 145 -8.42 9.97 -22.94
N ASN A 146 -8.29 10.45 -21.71
CA ASN A 146 -9.36 10.47 -20.72
C ASN A 146 -9.50 11.88 -20.14
#